data_AF-A0A0F5H166-F1
#
_entry.id   AF-A0A0F5H166-F1
#
_cell.length_a   1.000
_cell.length_b   1.000
_cell.length_c   1.000
_cell.angle_alpha   90.00
_cell.angle_beta   90.00
_cell.angle_gamma   90.00
#
_symmetry.space_group_name_H-M   'P 1'
#
loop_
_entity.id
_entity.type
_entity.pdbx_description
1 polymer ?
#
loop_
_entity_poly.entity_id
_entity_poly.type
_entity_poly.pdbx_seq_one_letter_code
_entity_poly.pdbx_strand_id
1 'polypeptide(L)' 'MKKNIHPDYYDVEVSCQTCGKKFQFKSVKKQFTVDVCSGCHVVYTGDRTKTKATGMIDKFNQRFAKSQQKKNQK' A
#
# COMPACT_ATOMS: atom_id res chain seq x y z
N MET A 1 -26.91 6.39 23.17
CA MET A 1 -27.86 7.26 22.43
C MET A 1 -28.88 7.84 23.40
N LYS A 2 -28.51 8.88 24.16
CA LYS A 2 -29.49 9.74 24.84
C LYS A 2 -30.11 10.70 23.81
N LYS A 3 -31.43 10.94 23.88
CA LYS A 3 -32.10 11.91 23.00
C LYS A 3 -31.42 13.28 23.15
N ASN A 4 -31.12 13.94 22.02
CA ASN A 4 -30.67 15.33 21.88
C ASN A 4 -29.21 15.69 22.22
N ILE A 5 -28.32 14.73 22.53
CA ILE A 5 -26.89 15.02 22.75
C ILE A 5 -25.94 14.29 21.79
N HIS A 6 -26.47 13.41 20.95
CA HIS A 6 -25.66 12.66 19.98
C HIS A 6 -25.96 13.12 18.56
N PRO A 7 -24.92 13.26 17.71
CA PRO A 7 -25.09 13.54 16.30
C PRO A 7 -25.76 12.37 15.58
N ASP A 8 -26.47 12.69 14.50
CA ASP A 8 -27.07 11.67 13.63
C ASP A 8 -25.99 10.77 13.02
N TYR A 9 -26.26 9.47 13.02
CA TYR A 9 -25.35 8.45 12.54
C TYR A 9 -25.93 7.82 11.28
N TYR A 10 -25.14 7.80 10.21
CA TYR A 10 -25.53 7.30 8.90
C TYR A 10 -24.63 6.13 8.49
N ASP A 11 -25.20 5.18 7.76
CA ASP A 11 -24.44 4.13 7.07
C ASP A 11 -23.91 4.71 5.75
N VAL A 12 -22.60 4.62 5.53
CA VAL A 12 -21.89 5.28 4.43
C VAL A 12 -20.97 4.29 3.74
N GLU A 13 -21.09 4.20 2.42
CA GLU A 13 -20.17 3.46 1.57
C GLU A 13 -19.01 4.37 1.15
N VAL A 14 -17.81 4.07 1.65
CA VAL A 14 -16.59 4.84 1.41
C VAL A 14 -15.75 4.13 0.37
N SER A 15 -15.38 4.87 -0.68
CA SER A 15 -14.49 4.36 -1.73
C SER A 15 -13.07 4.87 -1.53
N CYS A 16 -12.11 3.95 -1.60
CA CYS A 16 -10.68 4.23 -1.69
C CYS A 16 -10.31 4.69 -3.11
N GLN A 17 -9.77 5.91 -3.28
CA GLN A 17 -9.42 6.43 -4.61
C GLN A 17 -8.27 5.64 -5.28
N THR A 18 -7.31 5.17 -4.50
CA THR A 18 -6.09 4.51 -5.03
C THR A 18 -6.29 3.03 -5.35
N CYS A 19 -7.27 2.36 -4.72
CA CYS A 19 -7.46 0.91 -4.81
C CYS A 19 -8.86 0.47 -5.20
N GLY A 20 -9.81 1.39 -5.33
CA GLY A 20 -11.20 1.08 -5.68
C GLY A 20 -11.95 0.22 -4.65
N LYS A 21 -11.34 -0.09 -3.50
CA LYS A 21 -11.99 -0.88 -2.45
C LYS A 21 -13.11 -0.05 -1.82
N LYS A 22 -14.29 -0.65 -1.72
CA LYS A 22 -15.45 -0.09 -1.03
C LYS A 22 -15.52 -0.61 0.39
N PHE A 23 -15.71 0.29 1.34
CA PHE A 23 -15.85 -0.02 2.75
C PHE A 23 -17.19 0.49 3.27
N GLN A 24 -17.86 -0.31 4.08
CA GLN A 24 -19.10 0.09 4.75
C GLN A 24 -18.74 0.62 6.14
N PHE A 25 -18.95 1.92 6.37
CA PHE A 25 -18.70 2.58 7.64
C PHE A 25 -19.94 3.26 8.17
N LYS A 26 -19.97 3.48 9.48
CA LYS A 26 -20.97 4.34 10.10
C LYS A 26 -20.31 5.69 10.41
N SER A 27 -20.89 6.78 9.92
CA SER A 27 -20.34 8.13 10.08
C SER A 27 -21.42 9.16 10.28
N VAL A 28 -21.06 10.29 10.88
CA VAL A 28 -21.92 11.47 10.99
C VAL A 28 -22.00 12.21 9.65
N LYS A 29 -20.98 12.05 8.79
CA LYS A 29 -20.94 12.67 7.45
C LYS A 29 -21.57 11.73 6.43
N LYS A 30 -22.51 12.22 5.62
CA LYS A 30 -23.30 11.43 4.67
C LYS A 30 -22.50 10.78 3.54
N GLN A 31 -21.42 11.41 3.07
CA GLN A 31 -20.57 10.86 2.01
C GLN A 31 -19.16 11.44 2.11
N PHE A 32 -18.14 10.59 1.94
CA PHE A 32 -16.75 11.02 1.83
C PHE A 32 -15.92 9.96 1.10
N THR A 33 -14.88 10.43 0.42
CA THR A 33 -13.87 9.59 -0.25
C THR A 33 -12.60 9.55 0.60
N VAL A 34 -11.85 8.44 0.49
CA VAL A 34 -10.59 8.25 1.23
C VAL A 34 -9.47 7.97 0.24
N ASP A 35 -8.35 8.67 0.38
CA ASP A 35 -7.21 8.52 -0.53
C ASP A 35 -6.38 7.27 -0.25
N VAL A 36 -6.26 6.91 1.03
CA VAL A 36 -5.39 5.83 1.48
C VAL A 36 -6.15 4.89 2.42
N CYS A 37 -6.20 3.60 2.08
CA CYS A 37 -6.74 2.56 2.95
C CYS A 37 -5.64 1.60 3.45
N SER A 38 -6.00 0.67 4.33
CA SER A 38 -5.12 -0.41 4.83
C SER A 38 -4.51 -1.25 3.70
N GLY A 39 -5.17 -1.35 2.54
CA GLY A 39 -4.64 -2.05 1.38
C GLY A 39 -3.66 -1.23 0.53
N CYS A 40 -3.55 0.09 0.74
CA CYS A 40 -2.69 0.97 -0.05
C CYS A 40 -1.50 1.50 0.74
N HIS A 41 -1.63 1.60 2.06
CA HIS A 41 -0.61 2.25 2.86
C HIS A 41 0.62 1.35 2.97
N VAL A 42 1.78 1.88 2.58
CA VAL A 42 3.06 1.16 2.39
C VAL A 42 3.48 0.34 3.61
N VAL A 43 3.09 0.78 4.81
CA VAL A 43 3.32 0.03 6.06
C VAL A 43 2.58 -1.31 6.09
N TYR A 44 1.40 -1.40 5.50
CA TYR A 44 0.56 -2.60 5.49
C TYR A 44 0.81 -3.51 4.28
N THR A 45 1.19 -2.96 3.13
CA THR A 45 1.53 -3.79 1.94
C THR A 45 2.91 -4.42 2.05
N GLY A 46 3.74 -3.99 3.00
CA GLY A 46 5.08 -4.56 3.20
C GLY A 46 6.07 -4.21 2.08
N ASP A 47 5.70 -3.34 1.15
CA ASP A 47 6.52 -2.90 0.03
C ASP A 47 7.61 -1.92 0.48
N ARG A 48 8.55 -2.43 1.29
CA ARG A 48 9.86 -1.80 1.55
C ARG A 48 10.80 -1.95 0.35
N THR A 49 10.36 -2.64 -0.71
CA THR A 49 11.11 -2.98 -1.92
C THR A 49 11.41 -1.78 -2.83
N LYS A 50 10.87 -0.58 -2.56
CA LYS A 50 11.39 0.66 -3.19
C LYS A 50 12.71 1.15 -2.57
N THR A 51 13.17 0.52 -1.49
CA THR A 51 14.57 0.54 -1.06
C THR A 51 15.32 -0.67 -1.64
N LYS A 52 15.07 -1.02 -2.90
CA LYS A 52 16.01 -1.86 -3.64
C LYS A 52 17.34 -1.13 -3.65
N ALA A 53 18.41 -1.83 -3.27
CA ALA A 53 19.76 -1.30 -3.25
C ALA A 53 20.21 -0.97 -4.69
N THR A 54 19.76 0.16 -5.24
CA THR A 54 20.18 0.69 -6.55
C THR A 54 21.59 1.30 -6.40
N GLY A 55 22.55 0.45 -6.06
CA GLY A 55 23.90 0.85 -5.68
C GLY A 55 24.97 -0.05 -6.26
N MET A 56 26.19 0.09 -5.76
CA MET A 56 27.35 -0.69 -6.23
C MET A 56 27.18 -2.21 -6.03
N ILE A 57 26.36 -2.62 -5.05
CA ILE A 57 26.04 -4.03 -4.77
C ILE A 57 25.35 -4.70 -5.95
N ASP A 58 24.43 -4.01 -6.64
CA ASP A 58 23.71 -4.59 -7.77
C ASP A 58 24.64 -4.70 -9.01
N LYS A 59 25.50 -3.69 -9.23
CA LYS A 59 26.56 -3.74 -10.25
C LYS A 59 27.58 -4.84 -9.97
N PHE A 60 27.91 -5.10 -8.71
CA PHE A 60 28.79 -6.18 -8.30
C PHE A 60 28.17 -7.55 -8.59
N ASN A 61 26.91 -7.76 -8.19
CA ASN A 61 26.17 -9.00 -8.44
C ASN A 61 26.07 -9.31 -9.95
N GLN A 62 25.82 -8.30 -10.78
CA GLN A 62 25.80 -8.45 -12.24
C GLN A 62 27.15 -8.85 -12.83
N ARG A 63 28.27 -8.29 -12.32
CA ARG A 63 29.62 -8.66 -12.76
C ARG A 63 30.00 -10.08 -12.30
N PHE A 64 29.62 -10.44 -11.08
CA PHE A 64 29.88 -11.76 -10.52
C PHE A 64 29.12 -12.86 -11.28
N ALA A 65 27.84 -12.64 -11.59
CA ALA A 65 27.04 -13.56 -12.40
C ALA A 65 27.65 -13.79 -13.80
N LYS A 66 28.13 -12.73 -14.46
CA LYS A 66 28.83 -12.84 -15.76
C LYS A 66 30.15 -13.62 -15.68
N SER A 67 30.87 -13.51 -14.56
CA SER A 67 32.12 -14.25 -14.32
C SER A 67 31.86 -15.75 -14.11
N GLN A 68 30.79 -16.12 -13.39
CA GLN A 68 30.42 -17.52 -13.19
C GLN A 68 29.96 -18.20 -14.49
N GLN A 69 29.21 -17.50 -15.35
CA GLN A 69 28.82 -18.04 -16.66
C GLN A 69 30.02 -18.37 -17.56
N LYS A 70 31.11 -17.57 -17.49
CA LYS A 70 32.35 -17.86 -18.23
C LYS A 70 33.14 -19.05 -17.68
N LYS A 71 32.96 -19.41 -16.40
CA LYS A 71 33.57 -20.61 -15.82
C LYS A 71 32.83 -21.91 -16.20
N ASN A 72 31.51 -21.85 -16.37
CA ASN A 72 30.70 -23.01 -16.77
C ASN A 72 30.66 -23.28 -18.29
N GLN A 73 31.21 -22.39 -19.11
CA GLN A 73 31.35 -22.56 -20.57
C GLN A 73 32.75 -23.06 -20.99
N LYS A 74 33.59 -23.46 -20.03
CA LYS A 74 34.91 -24.03 -20.26
C LYS A 74 34.96 -25.49 -19.87
#